data_AF-A0A841KI63-F1
#
_entry.id   AF-A0A841KI63-F1
#
_cell.length_a   1.000
_cell.length_b   1.000
_cell.length_c   1.000
_cell.angle_alpha   90.00
_cell.angle_beta   90.00
_cell.angle_gamma   90.00
#
_symmetry.space_group_name_H-M   'P 1'
#
loop_
_entity.id
_entity.type
_entity.pdbx_description
1 polymer ?
#
loop_
_entity_poly.entity_id
_entity_poly.type
_entity_poly.pdbx_seq_one_letter_code
_entity_poly.pdbx_strand_id
1 'polypeptide(L)'
;MEHPPARSTFVTIVAWTFIGLAGFATFMMLVQSVVSVSVFKTQAFEHLLRTMPRPSPVSQFMFAHYTGFALLGLTLASATLIAAIGLLKRRAWARRLFMVMLGIGVAWQLAAIVLQHYTMASMQTQFDAMPNMPDMHAFVTVIYVFTILQGLAIAGVFAWILVRLRSARIRAEFAP
;
A
#
# COMPACT_ATOMS: atom_id res chain seq x y z
N MET A 1 14.55 -14.45 41.64
CA MET A 1 14.52 -13.11 41.00
C MET A 1 14.05 -13.30 39.58
N GLU A 2 12.75 -13.12 39.33
CA GLU A 2 12.21 -13.16 37.97
C GLU A 2 12.70 -11.92 37.24
N HIS A 3 13.65 -12.09 36.32
CA HIS A 3 14.03 -11.01 35.44
C HIS A 3 12.81 -10.63 34.59
N PRO A 4 12.37 -9.35 34.59
CA PRO A 4 11.28 -8.94 33.71
C PRO A 4 11.65 -9.31 32.27
N PRO A 5 10.71 -9.88 31.50
CA PRO A 5 11.00 -10.42 30.17
C PRO A 5 11.72 -9.37 29.33
N ALA A 6 12.92 -9.72 28.88
CA ALA A 6 13.82 -8.83 28.15
C ALA A 6 13.08 -8.21 26.96
N ARG A 7 13.00 -6.89 26.92
CA ARG A 7 12.28 -6.17 25.87
C ARG A 7 12.99 -6.38 24.54
N SER A 8 12.31 -6.95 23.54
CA SER A 8 12.90 -7.15 22.23
C SER A 8 13.05 -5.83 21.46
N THR A 9 14.29 -5.43 21.24
CA THR A 9 14.69 -4.31 20.37
C THR A 9 14.09 -4.46 18.96
N PHE A 10 13.92 -5.70 18.47
CA PHE A 10 13.29 -5.97 17.18
C PHE A 10 11.85 -5.45 17.11
N VAL A 11 11.03 -5.74 18.12
CA VAL A 11 9.62 -5.28 18.16
C VAL A 11 9.56 -3.76 18.18
N THR A 12 10.45 -3.13 18.96
CA THR A 12 10.54 -1.67 19.04
C THR A 12 10.94 -1.04 17.71
N ILE A 13 11.97 -1.56 17.03
CA ILE A 13 12.40 -1.05 15.72
C ILE A 13 11.29 -1.23 14.69
N VAL A 14 10.69 -2.42 14.58
CA VAL A 14 9.60 -2.69 13.63
C VAL A 14 8.41 -1.77 13.88
N ALA A 15 8.01 -1.58 15.14
CA ALA A 15 6.92 -0.67 15.48
C ALA A 15 7.24 0.76 15.04
N TRP A 16 8.44 1.28 15.33
CA TRP A 16 8.83 2.63 14.92
C TRP A 16 8.95 2.79 13.40
N THR A 17 9.50 1.81 12.70
CA THR A 17 9.56 1.82 11.23
C THR A 17 8.16 1.89 10.63
N PHE A 18 7.22 1.06 11.10
CA PHE A 18 5.84 1.08 10.62
C PHE A 18 5.09 2.34 11.03
N ILE A 19 5.35 2.90 12.22
CA ILE A 19 4.78 4.20 12.63
C ILE A 19 5.27 5.30 11.69
N GLY A 20 6.57 5.36 11.40
CA GLY A 20 7.14 6.32 10.48
C GLY A 20 6.57 6.18 9.08
N LEU A 21 6.53 4.95 8.54
CA LEU A 21 5.99 4.67 7.21
C LEU A 21 4.50 4.98 7.12
N ALA A 22 3.70 4.51 8.08
CA ALA A 22 2.25 4.71 8.10
C ALA A 22 1.90 6.18 8.33
N GLY A 23 2.65 6.88 9.19
CA GLY A 23 2.49 8.31 9.40
C GLY A 23 2.77 9.11 8.13
N PHE A 24 3.88 8.81 7.45
CA PHE A 24 4.21 9.43 6.16
C PHE A 24 3.18 9.10 5.07
N ALA A 25 2.77 7.83 4.96
CA ALA A 25 1.74 7.42 4.00
C ALA A 25 0.40 8.11 4.26
N THR A 26 -0.01 8.24 5.53
CA THR A 26 -1.23 8.97 5.93
C THR A 26 -1.14 10.44 5.53
N PHE A 27 0.01 11.07 5.79
CA PHE A 27 0.28 12.45 5.41
C PHE A 27 0.20 12.63 3.88
N MET A 28 0.87 11.76 3.11
CA MET A 28 0.81 11.79 1.64
C MET A 28 -0.61 11.59 1.12
N MET A 29 -1.39 10.68 1.71
CA MET A 29 -2.80 10.49 1.36
C MET A 29 -3.66 11.71 1.68
N LEU A 30 -3.41 12.38 2.81
CA LEU A 30 -4.08 13.64 3.16
C LEU A 30 -3.76 14.72 2.14
N VAL A 31 -2.47 14.92 1.82
CA VAL A 31 -2.05 15.88 0.79
C VAL A 31 -2.69 15.55 -0.55
N GLN A 32 -2.65 14.28 -0.98
CA GLN A 32 -3.25 13.84 -2.24
C GLN A 32 -4.77 14.05 -2.25
N SER A 33 -5.45 13.82 -1.12
CA SER A 33 -6.89 14.07 -0.97
C SER A 33 -7.21 15.57 -1.05
N VAL A 34 -6.40 16.43 -0.43
CA VAL A 34 -6.57 17.89 -0.47
C VAL A 34 -6.31 18.44 -1.87
N VAL A 35 -5.23 18.02 -2.53
CA VAL A 35 -4.94 18.36 -3.93
C VAL A 35 -6.07 17.89 -4.84
N SER A 36 -6.58 16.68 -4.61
CA SER A 36 -7.70 16.18 -5.40
C SER A 36 -8.96 17.02 -5.17
N VAL A 37 -9.38 17.26 -3.94
CA VAL A 37 -10.57 18.08 -3.66
C VAL A 37 -10.44 19.49 -4.23
N SER A 38 -9.24 20.09 -4.22
CA SER A 38 -9.01 21.42 -4.80
C SER A 38 -9.03 21.41 -6.33
N VAL A 39 -8.32 20.47 -6.98
CA VAL A 39 -8.24 20.38 -8.44
C VAL A 39 -9.55 19.89 -9.06
N PHE A 40 -10.15 18.81 -8.54
CA PHE A 40 -11.37 18.19 -9.08
C PHE A 40 -12.62 19.10 -8.93
N LYS A 41 -12.62 20.04 -7.98
CA LYS A 41 -13.72 21.01 -7.81
C LYS A 41 -13.55 22.30 -8.63
N THR A 42 -12.48 22.41 -9.42
CA THR A 42 -12.26 23.61 -10.24
C THR A 42 -13.06 23.52 -11.54
N GLN A 43 -13.68 24.62 -11.99
CA GLN A 43 -14.43 24.68 -13.25
C GLN A 43 -13.61 24.22 -14.47
N ALA A 44 -12.29 24.35 -14.41
CA ALA A 44 -11.35 23.84 -15.41
C ALA A 44 -11.39 22.31 -15.55
N PHE A 45 -11.60 21.58 -14.44
CA PHE A 45 -11.67 20.11 -14.45
C PHE A 45 -12.99 19.62 -15.07
N GLU A 46 -14.11 20.31 -14.81
CA GLU A 46 -15.37 20.03 -15.50
C GLU A 46 -15.28 20.27 -17.02
N HIS A 47 -14.55 21.30 -17.44
CA HIS A 47 -14.36 21.59 -18.86
C HIS A 47 -13.47 20.54 -19.56
N LEU A 48 -12.43 20.04 -18.87
CA LEU A 48 -11.60 18.94 -19.32
C LEU A 48 -12.38 17.62 -19.43
N LEU A 49 -13.24 17.30 -18.45
CA LEU A 49 -14.08 16.11 -18.49
C LEU A 49 -15.06 16.10 -19.69
N ARG A 50 -15.53 17.28 -20.11
CA ARG A 50 -16.42 17.42 -21.27
C ARG A 50 -15.70 17.33 -22.61
N THR A 51 -14.38 17.56 -22.62
CA THR A 51 -13.55 17.55 -23.83
C THR A 51 -12.72 16.26 -23.99
N MET A 52 -12.58 15.46 -22.92
CA MET A 52 -11.96 14.14 -23.01
C MET A 52 -12.83 13.11 -23.75
N PRO A 53 -12.23 12.22 -24.57
CA PRO A 53 -12.91 11.05 -25.10
C PRO A 53 -13.54 10.22 -23.97
N ARG A 54 -14.73 9.66 -24.20
CA ARG A 54 -15.55 8.97 -23.20
C ARG A 54 -14.68 8.17 -22.21
N PRO A 55 -14.70 8.50 -20.91
CA PRO A 55 -13.84 7.83 -19.93
C PRO A 55 -14.15 6.33 -19.95
N SER A 56 -13.10 5.50 -19.87
CA SER A 56 -13.25 4.04 -19.81
C SER A 56 -14.21 3.66 -18.67
N PRO A 57 -14.93 2.53 -18.75
CA PRO A 57 -15.86 2.11 -17.69
C PRO A 57 -15.20 2.03 -16.31
N VAL A 58 -13.91 1.67 -16.28
CA VAL A 58 -13.09 1.63 -15.05
C VAL A 58 -12.84 3.03 -14.51
N SER A 59 -12.49 3.99 -15.36
CA SER A 59 -12.27 5.39 -14.94
C SER A 59 -13.54 6.03 -14.38
N GLN A 60 -14.71 5.75 -15.00
CA GLN A 60 -16.00 6.23 -14.48
C GLN A 60 -16.31 5.64 -13.10
N PHE A 61 -16.09 4.34 -12.93
CA PHE A 61 -16.27 3.68 -11.64
C PHE A 61 -15.36 4.25 -10.55
N MET A 62 -14.09 4.51 -10.88
CA MET A 62 -13.12 5.11 -9.96
C MET A 62 -13.50 6.53 -9.54
N PHE A 63 -13.97 7.37 -10.48
CA PHE A 63 -14.44 8.72 -10.15
C PHE A 63 -15.70 8.71 -9.30
N ALA A 64 -16.66 7.83 -9.61
CA ALA A 64 -17.89 7.69 -8.83
C ALA A 64 -17.64 7.24 -7.37
N HIS A 65 -16.62 6.41 -7.15
CA HIS A 65 -16.30 5.86 -5.84
C HIS A 65 -15.05 6.47 -5.19
N TYR A 66 -14.53 7.59 -5.72
CA TYR A 66 -13.28 8.19 -5.30
C TYR A 66 -13.22 8.46 -3.78
N THR A 67 -14.29 9.04 -3.22
CA THR A 67 -14.41 9.28 -1.76
C THR A 67 -14.35 7.99 -0.95
N GLY A 68 -14.93 6.89 -1.47
CA GLY A 68 -14.89 5.58 -0.84
C GLY A 68 -13.47 5.01 -0.79
N PHE A 69 -12.72 5.11 -1.89
CA PHE A 69 -11.31 4.71 -1.92
C PHE A 69 -10.43 5.54 -0.98
N ALA A 70 -10.65 6.85 -0.91
CA ALA A 70 -9.94 7.72 0.01
C ALA A 70 -10.22 7.37 1.49
N LEU A 71 -11.49 7.13 1.84
CA LEU A 71 -11.88 6.69 3.18
C LEU A 71 -11.34 5.29 3.54
N LEU A 72 -11.35 4.36 2.58
CA LEU A 72 -10.74 3.03 2.74
C LEU A 72 -9.22 3.15 3.00
N GLY A 73 -8.54 4.01 2.26
CA GLY A 73 -7.13 4.30 2.47
C GLY A 73 -6.85 4.86 3.87
N LEU A 74 -7.64 5.84 4.30
CA LEU A 74 -7.51 6.47 5.61
C LEU A 74 -7.79 5.49 6.76
N THR A 75 -8.82 4.66 6.62
CA THR A 75 -9.15 3.63 7.62
C THR A 75 -8.06 2.58 7.72
N LEU A 76 -7.51 2.13 6.60
CA LEU A 76 -6.39 1.17 6.59
C LEU A 76 -5.12 1.76 7.20
N ALA A 77 -4.81 3.02 6.89
CA ALA A 77 -3.66 3.72 7.46
C ALA A 77 -3.81 3.92 8.98
N SER A 78 -5.01 4.33 9.42
CA SER A 78 -5.34 4.49 10.84
C SER A 78 -5.30 3.16 11.60
N ALA A 79 -5.84 2.09 11.01
CA ALA A 79 -5.74 0.74 11.58
C ALA A 79 -4.29 0.28 11.73
N THR A 80 -3.44 0.60 10.75
CA THR A 80 -1.99 0.35 10.79
C THR A 80 -1.31 1.10 11.92
N LEU A 81 -1.66 2.36 12.13
CA LEU A 81 -1.13 3.16 13.23
C LEU A 81 -1.57 2.59 14.59
N ILE A 82 -2.86 2.24 14.75
CA ILE A 82 -3.39 1.63 15.98
C ILE A 82 -2.70 0.30 16.27
N ALA A 83 -2.51 -0.54 15.25
CA ALA A 83 -1.82 -1.82 15.39
C ALA A 83 -0.35 -1.64 15.81
N ALA A 84 0.34 -0.66 15.23
CA ALA A 84 1.74 -0.38 15.57
C ALA A 84 1.88 0.18 17.00
N ILE A 85 1.01 1.09 17.42
CA ILE A 85 0.95 1.60 18.80
C ILE A 85 0.62 0.47 19.77
N GLY A 86 -0.33 -0.40 19.42
CA GLY A 86 -0.70 -1.57 20.21
C GLY A 86 0.44 -2.58 20.36
N LEU A 87 1.28 -2.72 19.33
CA LEU A 87 2.49 -3.55 19.36
C LEU A 87 3.50 -2.98 20.36
N LEU A 88 3.67 -1.65 20.38
CA LEU A 88 4.52 -0.94 21.34
C LEU A 88 4.02 -1.10 22.78
N LYS A 89 2.70 -1.09 22.98
CA LYS A 89 2.03 -1.36 24.26
C LYS A 89 1.93 -2.86 24.61
N ARG A 90 2.57 -3.75 23.83
CA ARG A 90 2.64 -5.20 24.07
C ARG A 90 1.28 -5.88 24.27
N ARG A 91 0.23 -5.38 23.63
CA ARG A 91 -1.11 -5.98 23.74
C ARG A 91 -1.23 -7.21 22.84
N ALA A 92 -1.74 -8.32 23.37
CA ALA A 92 -1.92 -9.56 22.61
C ALA A 92 -2.89 -9.43 21.40
N TRP A 93 -3.85 -8.50 21.47
CA TRP A 93 -4.76 -8.20 20.34
C TRP A 93 -4.03 -7.49 19.19
N ALA A 94 -3.07 -6.61 19.49
CA ALA A 94 -2.33 -5.86 18.49
C ALA A 94 -1.44 -6.77 17.64
N ARG A 95 -0.84 -7.81 18.24
CA ARG A 95 -0.08 -8.82 17.49
C ARG A 95 -0.96 -9.51 16.44
N ARG A 96 -2.18 -9.93 16.82
CA ARG A 96 -3.15 -10.57 15.92
C ARG A 96 -3.54 -9.63 14.78
N LEU A 97 -3.90 -8.39 15.10
CA LEU A 97 -4.25 -7.38 14.10
C LEU A 97 -3.10 -7.13 13.11
N PHE A 98 -1.88 -6.95 13.62
CA PHE A 98 -0.69 -6.69 12.81
C PHE A 98 -0.33 -7.87 11.89
N MET A 99 -0.47 -9.12 12.36
CA MET A 99 -0.27 -10.31 11.53
C MET A 99 -1.31 -10.40 10.40
N VAL A 100 -2.58 -10.13 10.70
CA VAL A 100 -3.64 -10.13 9.68
C VAL A 100 -3.35 -9.06 8.63
N MET A 101 -2.96 -7.86 9.05
CA MET A 101 -2.67 -6.75 8.14
C MET A 101 -1.44 -7.00 7.26
N LEU A 102 -0.38 -7.59 7.83
CA LEU A 102 0.78 -8.02 7.03
C LEU A 102 0.39 -9.09 6.01
N GLY A 103 -0.46 -10.06 6.41
CA GLY A 103 -0.96 -11.09 5.50
C GLY A 103 -1.79 -10.50 4.35
N ILE A 104 -2.70 -9.56 4.65
CA ILE A 104 -3.45 -8.81 3.65
C ILE A 104 -2.50 -8.02 2.75
N GLY A 105 -1.48 -7.36 3.31
CA GLY A 105 -0.48 -6.62 2.55
C GLY A 105 0.31 -7.49 1.58
N VAL A 106 0.70 -8.71 1.99
CA VAL A 106 1.36 -9.67 1.09
C VAL A 106 0.41 -10.09 -0.03
N ALA A 107 -0.83 -10.49 0.30
CA ALA A 107 -1.82 -10.89 -0.71
C ALA A 107 -2.10 -9.74 -1.70
N TRP A 108 -2.17 -8.50 -1.20
CA TRP A 108 -2.36 -7.30 -2.01
C TRP A 108 -1.18 -7.05 -2.96
N GLN A 109 0.07 -7.16 -2.48
CA GLN A 109 1.24 -6.99 -3.34
C GLN A 109 1.29 -8.04 -4.45
N LEU A 110 0.92 -9.29 -4.15
CA LEU A 110 0.83 -10.34 -5.17
C LEU A 110 -0.30 -10.07 -6.18
N ALA A 111 -1.48 -9.66 -5.69
CA ALA A 111 -2.59 -9.28 -6.56
C ALA A 111 -2.23 -8.07 -7.45
N ALA A 112 -1.51 -7.09 -6.91
CA ALA A 112 -1.04 -5.92 -7.66
C ALA A 112 -0.07 -6.33 -8.77
N ILE A 113 0.86 -7.25 -8.52
CA ILE A 113 1.77 -7.78 -9.56
C ILE A 113 0.97 -8.44 -10.70
N VAL A 114 -0.03 -9.25 -10.36
CA VAL A 114 -0.91 -9.92 -11.34
C VAL A 114 -1.68 -8.88 -12.15
N LEU A 115 -2.32 -7.91 -11.49
CA LEU A 115 -3.07 -6.85 -12.15
C LEU A 115 -2.18 -5.98 -13.06
N GLN A 116 -0.95 -5.71 -12.62
CA GLN A 116 0.02 -4.94 -13.38
C GLN A 116 0.48 -5.68 -14.64
N HIS A 117 0.60 -7.01 -14.59
CA HIS A 117 0.89 -7.83 -15.77
C HIS A 117 -0.17 -7.66 -16.86
N TYR A 118 -1.45 -7.76 -16.50
CA TYR A 118 -2.55 -7.55 -17.45
C TYR A 118 -2.59 -6.12 -17.99
N THR A 119 -2.35 -5.13 -17.13
CA THR A 119 -2.33 -3.71 -17.53
C THR A 119 -1.19 -3.43 -18.51
N MET A 120 0.01 -3.96 -18.27
CA MET A 120 1.15 -3.76 -19.17
C MET A 120 0.98 -4.45 -20.51
N ALA A 121 0.45 -5.67 -20.53
CA ALA A 121 0.13 -6.35 -21.79
C ALA A 121 -0.85 -5.51 -22.63
N SER A 122 -1.86 -4.89 -22.01
CA SER A 122 -2.79 -4.00 -22.72
C SER A 122 -2.13 -2.70 -23.20
N MET A 123 -1.20 -2.11 -22.42
CA MET A 123 -0.50 -0.89 -22.81
C MET A 123 0.42 -1.10 -24.00
N GLN A 124 1.16 -2.22 -24.05
CA GLN A 124 2.03 -2.55 -25.18
C GLN A 124 1.25 -2.63 -26.50
N THR A 125 0.08 -3.31 -26.50
CA THR A 125 -0.78 -3.37 -27.69
C THR A 125 -1.31 -2.01 -28.15
N GLN A 126 -1.47 -1.05 -27.22
CA GLN A 126 -1.89 0.31 -27.56
C GLN A 126 -0.74 1.14 -28.15
N PHE A 127 0.49 0.97 -27.64
CA PHE A 127 1.67 1.63 -28.17
C PHE A 127 2.01 1.16 -29.59
N ASP A 128 1.86 -0.12 -29.87
CA ASP A 128 2.07 -0.68 -31.22
C ASP A 128 1.04 -0.17 -32.25
N ALA A 129 -0.15 0.25 -31.79
CA ALA A 129 -1.21 0.78 -32.64
C ALA A 129 -1.08 2.30 -32.93
N MET A 130 -0.16 3.01 -32.27
CA MET A 130 0.03 4.46 -32.44
C MET A 130 1.14 4.78 -33.45
N PRO A 131 0.83 5.45 -34.58
CA PRO A 131 1.85 5.87 -35.54
C PRO A 131 2.80 6.92 -34.94
N ASN A 132 4.10 6.82 -35.26
CA ASN A 132 5.16 7.78 -34.86
C ASN A 132 5.51 7.84 -33.37
N MET A 133 5.21 6.81 -32.57
CA MET A 133 5.71 6.75 -31.20
C MET A 133 7.18 6.29 -31.15
N PRO A 134 8.04 6.91 -30.30
CA PRO A 134 9.36 6.36 -30.01
C PRO A 134 9.23 4.95 -29.41
N ASP A 135 10.24 4.10 -29.62
CA ASP A 135 10.26 2.76 -29.01
C ASP A 135 10.34 2.87 -27.48
N MET A 136 9.17 2.76 -26.84
CA MET A 136 9.00 2.83 -25.39
C MET A 136 9.05 1.43 -24.76
N HIS A 137 9.20 0.35 -25.55
CA HIS A 137 9.13 -1.03 -25.03
C HIS A 137 10.23 -1.30 -24.01
N ALA A 138 11.46 -0.89 -24.28
CA ALA A 138 12.57 -1.06 -23.35
C ALA A 138 12.33 -0.31 -22.03
N PHE A 139 11.86 0.94 -22.10
CA PHE A 139 11.58 1.76 -20.93
C PHE A 139 10.45 1.18 -20.06
N VAL A 140 9.34 0.80 -20.69
CA VAL A 140 8.19 0.18 -20.01
C VAL A 140 8.58 -1.15 -19.38
N THR A 141 9.38 -1.97 -20.08
CA THR A 141 9.88 -3.25 -19.57
C THR A 141 10.77 -3.06 -18.35
N VAL A 142 11.69 -2.09 -18.36
CA VAL A 142 12.56 -1.80 -17.21
C VAL A 142 11.74 -1.37 -16.00
N ILE A 143 10.78 -0.46 -16.18
CA ILE A 143 9.89 -0.03 -15.09
C ILE A 143 9.08 -1.21 -14.56
N TYR A 144 8.52 -2.03 -15.45
CA TYR A 144 7.72 -3.19 -15.07
C TYR A 144 8.54 -4.18 -14.23
N VAL A 145 9.73 -4.57 -14.68
CA VAL A 145 10.63 -5.46 -13.94
C VAL A 145 11.00 -4.86 -12.58
N PHE A 146 11.34 -3.57 -12.54
CA PHE A 146 11.66 -2.88 -11.30
C PHE A 146 10.48 -2.91 -10.31
N THR A 147 9.27 -2.62 -10.77
CA THR A 147 8.07 -2.64 -9.92
C THR A 147 7.72 -4.03 -9.41
N ILE A 148 7.91 -5.09 -10.21
CA ILE A 148 7.75 -6.47 -9.73
C ILE A 148 8.77 -6.79 -8.65
N LEU A 149 10.05 -6.48 -8.89
CA LEU A 149 11.12 -6.72 -7.93
C LEU A 149 10.86 -5.97 -6.62
N GLN A 150 10.42 -4.72 -6.69
CA GLN A 150 10.00 -3.94 -5.53
C GLN A 150 8.82 -4.61 -4.80
N GLY A 151 7.79 -5.04 -5.53
CA GLY A 151 6.62 -5.72 -4.97
C GLY A 151 6.98 -7.00 -4.23
N LEU A 152 7.83 -7.85 -4.84
CA LEU A 152 8.34 -9.08 -4.25
C LEU A 152 9.24 -8.82 -3.04
N ALA A 153 10.10 -7.80 -3.10
CA ALA A 153 10.94 -7.42 -1.97
C ALA A 153 10.10 -7.01 -0.75
N ILE A 154 9.07 -6.16 -0.97
CA ILE A 154 8.14 -5.74 0.08
C ILE A 154 7.36 -6.94 0.64
N ALA A 155 6.83 -7.80 -0.24
CA ALA A 155 6.11 -9.00 0.18
C ALA A 155 7.00 -9.95 1.00
N GLY A 156 8.25 -10.12 0.59
CA GLY A 156 9.26 -10.91 1.31
C GLY A 156 9.56 -10.35 2.69
N VAL A 157 9.75 -9.03 2.81
CA VAL A 157 9.93 -8.36 4.10
C VAL A 157 8.71 -8.56 5.00
N PHE A 158 7.49 -8.40 4.48
CA PHE A 158 6.27 -8.60 5.26
C PHE A 158 6.10 -10.04 5.73
N ALA A 159 6.34 -11.02 4.84
CA ALA A 159 6.32 -12.44 5.19
C ALA A 159 7.37 -12.77 6.25
N TRP A 160 8.58 -12.22 6.13
CA TRP A 160 9.65 -12.40 7.12
C TRP A 160 9.28 -11.82 8.49
N ILE A 161 8.72 -10.60 8.54
CA ILE A 161 8.24 -9.99 9.79
C ILE A 161 7.13 -10.85 10.40
N LEU A 162 6.21 -11.38 9.59
CA LEU A 162 5.12 -12.24 10.05
C LEU A 162 5.65 -13.54 10.66
N VAL A 163 6.62 -14.20 10.02
CA VAL A 163 7.28 -15.39 10.58
C VAL A 163 8.02 -15.03 11.88
N ARG A 164 8.71 -13.89 11.93
CA ARG A 164 9.46 -13.47 13.12
C ARG A 164 8.53 -13.17 14.31
N LEU A 165 7.40 -12.51 14.07
CA LEU A 165 6.35 -12.24 15.07
C LEU A 165 5.69 -13.51 15.63
N ARG A 166 5.72 -14.63 14.89
CA ARG A 166 5.24 -15.94 15.35
C ARG A 166 6.23 -16.68 16.26
N SER A 167 7.48 -16.24 16.36
CA SER A 167 8.50 -16.91 17.17
C SER A 167 8.11 -16.97 18.66
N ALA A 168 8.41 -18.09 19.32
CA ALA A 168 8.04 -18.32 20.72
C ALA A 168 8.59 -17.25 21.67
N ARG A 169 9.80 -16.73 21.37
CA ARG A 169 10.45 -15.64 22.12
C ARG A 169 9.63 -14.36 22.11
N ILE A 170 9.14 -13.94 20.93
CA ILE A 170 8.29 -12.76 20.82
C ILE A 170 6.92 -13.06 21.41
N ARG A 171 6.37 -14.26 21.20
CA ARG A 171 5.06 -14.64 21.78
C ARG A 171 5.03 -14.51 23.30
N ALA A 172 6.12 -14.85 23.99
CA ALA A 172 6.26 -14.73 25.44
C ALA A 172 6.19 -13.27 25.93
N GLU A 173 6.55 -12.28 25.10
CA GLU A 173 6.50 -10.85 25.47
C GLU A 173 5.09 -10.25 25.50
N PHE A 174 4.10 -10.98 24.96
CA PHE A 174 2.69 -10.58 24.93
C PHE A 174 1.80 -11.52 25.76
N ALA A 175 2.40 -12.48 26.47
CA ALA A 175 1.70 -13.27 27.48
C ALA A 175 1.46 -12.40 28.73
N PRO A 176 0.31 -12.56 29.42
CA PRO A 176 0.00 -11.81 30.64
C PRO A 176 1.00 -12.13 31.78
#